data_AF-A0A1G5ZAK0-F1
#
_entry.id   AF-A0A1G5ZAK0-F1
#
_cell.length_a   1.000
_cell.length_b   1.000
_cell.length_c   1.000
_cell.angle_alpha   90.00
_cell.angle_beta   90.00
_cell.angle_gamma   90.00
#
_symmetry.space_group_name_H-M   'P 1'
#
loop_
_entity.id
_entity.type
_entity.pdbx_description
1 polymer ?
#
loop_
_entity_poly.entity_id
_entity_poly.type
_entity_poly.pdbx_seq_one_letter_code
_entity_poly.pdbx_strand_id
1 'polypeptide(L)' 'MPKRTSLNQIETFTDLNDLERIVVDKRNEKRADAKKGRRNRHYTKLLIKQQFNLETWRVEE' A
#
# COMPACT_ATOMS: atom_id res chain seq x y z
N MET A 1 13.97 -12.65 -5.10
CA MET A 1 12.49 -12.59 -4.96
C MET A 1 12.06 -11.14 -5.03
N PRO A 2 11.00 -10.77 -5.76
CA PRO A 2 10.48 -9.41 -5.75
C PRO A 2 10.13 -9.02 -4.31
N LYS A 3 10.37 -7.77 -3.92
CA LYS A 3 9.91 -7.25 -2.63
C LYS A 3 8.50 -6.72 -2.79
N ARG A 4 7.66 -6.87 -1.75
CA ARG A 4 6.39 -6.16 -1.71
C ARG A 4 6.68 -4.71 -1.37
N THR A 5 5.83 -3.81 -1.83
CA THR A 5 5.78 -2.43 -1.36
C THR A 5 5.82 -2.37 0.16
N SER A 6 6.79 -1.63 0.70
CA SER A 6 6.90 -1.40 2.12
C SER A 6 6.12 -0.15 2.51
N LEU A 7 5.68 -0.08 3.77
CA LEU A 7 5.00 1.10 4.30
C LEU A 7 5.86 2.36 4.24
N ASN A 8 7.17 2.20 4.44
CA ASN A 8 8.14 3.28 4.41
C ASN A 8 8.40 3.84 3.00
N GLN A 9 7.77 3.29 1.95
CA GLN A 9 7.86 3.86 0.60
C GLN A 9 6.81 4.95 0.34
N ILE A 10 5.88 5.17 1.26
CA ILE A 10 4.92 6.26 1.21
C ILE A 10 5.47 7.32 2.17
N GLU A 11 6.03 8.39 1.62
CA GLU A 11 6.60 9.49 2.43
C GLU A 11 5.60 10.62 2.61
N THR A 12 4.74 10.83 1.61
CA THR A 12 3.82 11.96 1.54
C THR A 12 2.39 11.53 1.20
N PHE A 13 1.40 12.32 1.63
CA PHE A 13 -0.01 12.06 1.30
C PHE A 13 -0.28 12.08 -0.21
N THR A 14 0.54 12.81 -0.97
CA THR A 14 0.51 12.84 -2.44
C THR A 14 0.82 11.49 -3.07
N ASP A 15 1.63 10.65 -2.42
CA ASP A 15 1.95 9.30 -2.89
C ASP A 15 0.71 8.38 -2.83
N LEU A 16 -0.33 8.75 -2.07
CA LEU A 16 -1.58 7.99 -2.02
C LEU A 16 -2.33 8.03 -3.36
N ASN A 17 -2.14 9.07 -4.18
CA ASN A 17 -2.75 9.14 -5.51
C ASN A 17 -2.20 8.08 -6.48
N ASP A 18 -0.96 7.66 -6.29
CA ASP A 18 -0.28 6.65 -7.11
C ASP A 18 -0.26 5.26 -6.44
N LEU A 19 -1.12 5.02 -5.44
CA LEU A 19 -1.20 3.74 -4.70
C LEU A 19 -1.34 2.51 -5.61
N GLU A 20 -2.04 2.64 -6.73
CA GLU A 20 -2.22 1.53 -7.68
C GLU A 20 -0.92 1.13 -8.39
N ARG A 21 0.01 2.10 -8.58
CA ARG A 21 1.34 1.89 -9.16
C ARG A 21 2.37 1.49 -8.09
N ILE A 22 2.21 2.02 -6.88
CA ILE A 22 3.12 1.80 -5.76
C ILE A 22 2.89 0.41 -5.15
N VAL A 23 1.64 -0.08 -5.09
CA VAL A 23 1.29 -1.40 -4.54
C VAL A 23 1.60 -2.53 -5.52
N VAL A 24 2.78 -3.12 -5.37
CA VAL A 24 3.24 -4.27 -6.13
C VAL A 24 3.31 -5.49 -5.21
N ASP A 25 2.51 -6.51 -5.55
CA ASP A 25 2.52 -7.78 -4.84
C ASP A 25 3.66 -8.66 -5.34
N LYS A 26 4.58 -9.07 -4.47
CA LYS A 26 5.74 -9.91 -4.85
C LYS A 26 5.41 -11.28 -5.48
N ARG A 27 4.14 -11.69 -5.47
CA ARG A 27 3.66 -12.92 -6.11
C ARG A 27 2.63 -12.63 -7.20
N ASN A 28 2.61 -11.41 -7.76
CA ASN A 28 1.63 -11.03 -8.77
C ASN A 28 1.65 -12.02 -9.94
N GLU A 29 2.82 -12.36 -10.46
CA GLU A 29 3.00 -13.32 -11.57
C GLU A 29 2.57 -14.75 -11.25
N LYS A 30 2.46 -15.12 -9.96
CA LYS A 30 2.15 -16.48 -9.51
C LYS A 30 0.71 -16.62 -9.00
N ARG A 31 -0.11 -15.57 -9.09
CA ARG A 31 -1.51 -15.59 -8.61
C ARG A 31 -2.48 -15.59 -9.77
N ALA A 32 -3.61 -16.25 -9.59
CA ALA A 32 -4.77 -16.07 -10.47
C ALA A 32 -5.32 -14.64 -10.34
N ASP A 33 -5.89 -14.10 -11.43
CA ASP A 33 -6.24 -12.68 -11.56
C ASP A 33 -7.21 -12.18 -10.48
N ALA A 34 -8.27 -12.94 -10.18
CA ALA A 34 -9.20 -12.59 -9.10
C ALA A 34 -8.51 -12.45 -7.72
N LYS A 35 -7.45 -13.24 -7.49
CA LYS A 35 -6.66 -13.20 -6.24
C LYS A 35 -5.67 -12.04 -6.23
N LYS A 36 -5.19 -11.58 -7.39
CA LYS A 36 -4.37 -10.36 -7.53
C LYS A 36 -5.18 -9.14 -7.10
N GLY A 37 -6.37 -8.95 -7.69
CA GLY A 37 -7.25 -7.82 -7.40
C GLY A 37 -7.67 -7.73 -5.92
N ARG A 38 -8.06 -8.86 -5.30
CA ARG A 38 -8.37 -8.88 -3.85
C ARG A 38 -7.17 -8.48 -2.98
N ARG A 39 -5.96 -8.89 -3.36
CA ARG A 39 -4.75 -8.59 -2.58
C ARG A 39 -4.34 -7.13 -2.73
N ASN A 40 -4.37 -6.57 -3.94
CA ASN A 40 -4.09 -5.16 -4.17
C ASN A 40 -5.02 -4.29 -3.33
N ARG A 41 -6.34 -4.50 -3.40
CA ARG A 41 -7.31 -3.76 -2.56
C ARG A 41 -7.03 -3.86 -1.06
N HIS A 42 -6.61 -5.04 -0.60
CA HIS A 42 -6.25 -5.23 0.81
C HIS A 42 -5.03 -4.38 1.20
N TYR A 43 -3.98 -4.36 0.38
CA TYR A 43 -2.80 -3.52 0.66
C TYR A 43 -3.10 -2.03 0.55
N THR A 44 -3.86 -1.60 -0.47
CA THR A 44 -4.30 -0.21 -0.59
C THR A 44 -5.03 0.25 0.68
N LYS A 45 -5.98 -0.55 1.17
CA LYS A 45 -6.71 -0.24 2.41
C LYS A 45 -5.80 -0.19 3.64
N LEU A 46 -4.83 -1.11 3.73
CA LEU A 46 -3.87 -1.14 4.83
C LEU A 46 -2.99 0.12 4.83
N LEU A 47 -2.45 0.49 3.67
CA LEU A 47 -1.57 1.64 3.48
C LEU A 47 -2.27 2.94 3.85
N ILE A 48 -3.49 3.16 3.34
CA ILE A 48 -4.30 4.35 3.67
C ILE A 48 -4.56 4.42 5.17
N LYS A 49 -5.00 3.32 5.80
CA LYS A 49 -5.29 3.29 7.24
C LYS A 49 -4.05 3.63 8.05
N GLN A 50 -2.90 3.14 7.63
CA GLN A 50 -1.66 3.31 8.37
C GLN A 50 -1.09 4.73 8.21
N GLN A 51 -1.18 5.31 7.01
CA GLN A 51 -0.83 6.72 6.78
C GLN A 51 -1.72 7.65 7.60
N PHE A 52 -3.04 7.39 7.61
CA PHE A 52 -3.98 8.18 8.38
C PHE A 52 -3.66 8.14 9.88
N ASN A 53 -3.36 6.94 10.41
CA ASN A 53 -2.93 6.80 11.80
C ASN A 53 -1.63 7.59 12.08
N LEU A 54 -0.61 7.46 11.22
CA LEU A 54 0.66 8.17 11.40
C LEU A 54 0.47 9.70 11.43
N GLU A 55 -0.41 10.24 10.60
CA GLU A 55 -0.72 11.67 10.60
C GLU A 55 -1.50 12.10 11.83
N THR A 56 -2.47 11.31 12.30
CA THR A 56 -3.17 11.64 13.56
C THR A 56 -2.21 11.73 14.74
N TRP A 57 -1.21 10.84 14.82
CA TRP A 57 -0.17 10.93 15.86
C TRP A 57 0.71 12.17 15.72
N ARG A 58 1.04 12.59 14.49
CA ARG A 58 1.86 13.80 14.24
C ARG A 58 1.15 15.12 14.52
N VAL A 59 -0.18 15.15 14.53
CA VAL A 59 -0.98 16.35 14.82
C VAL A 59 -1.20 16.53 16.33
N GLU A 60 -1.13 15.44 17.10
CA GLU A 60 -1.32 15.45 18.56
C GLU A 60 -0.03 15.75 19.36
N GLU A 61 1.14 15.74 18.71
CA GLU A 61 2.44 16.20 19.26
C GLU A 61 2.67 17.70 19.06
#